data_AF-A0A4S0MZX1-F1
#
_entry.id   AF-A0A4S0MZX1-F1
#
_cell.length_a   1.000
_cell.length_b   1.000
_cell.length_c   1.000
_cell.angle_alpha   90.00
_cell.angle_beta   90.00
_cell.angle_gamma   90.00
#
_symmetry.space_group_name_H-M   'P 1'
#
loop_
_entity.id
_entity.type
_entity.pdbx_description
1 polymer ?
#
loop_
_entity_poly.entity_id
_entity_poly.type
_entity_poly.pdbx_seq_one_letter_code
_entity_poly.pdbx_strand_id
1 'polypeptide(L)'
;MTGSKAIAVVGLLAVLGLNASTVRAQDMLGSYVARISERDHHASDGYQLESATQMVRQDRANWHKFRRRDSDDQGDPWFRGN
;
A
#
# COMPACT_ATOMS: atom_id res chain seq x y z
N MET A 1 13.80 18.10 48.42
CA MET A 1 14.00 18.02 46.95
C MET A 1 13.30 16.80 46.31
N THR A 2 12.31 16.19 46.97
CA THR A 2 11.59 14.99 46.48
C THR A 2 10.27 15.32 45.79
N GLY A 3 9.55 16.36 46.22
CA GLY A 3 8.26 16.77 45.63
C GLY A 3 8.35 17.26 44.18
N SER A 4 9.34 18.08 43.82
CA SER A 4 9.49 18.61 42.45
C SER A 4 9.80 17.54 41.42
N LYS A 5 10.54 16.48 41.80
CA LYS A 5 10.81 15.34 40.91
C LYS A 5 9.56 14.52 40.65
N ALA A 6 8.71 14.33 41.66
CA ALA A 6 7.44 13.64 41.51
C ALA A 6 6.47 14.40 40.58
N ILE A 7 6.39 15.73 40.71
CA ILE A 7 5.57 16.59 39.83
C ILE A 7 6.07 16.53 38.38
N ALA A 8 7.39 16.56 38.16
CA ALA A 8 7.96 16.45 36.83
C ALA A 8 7.66 15.09 36.16
N VAL A 9 7.72 13.99 36.93
CA VAL A 9 7.37 12.66 36.43
C VAL A 9 5.89 12.55 36.09
N VAL A 10 5.01 13.07 36.95
CA VAL A 10 3.56 13.07 36.69
C VAL A 10 3.23 13.94 35.47
N GLY A 11 3.86 15.10 35.33
CA GLY A 11 3.69 15.97 34.16
C GLY A 11 4.14 15.28 32.86
N LEU A 12 5.27 14.58 32.87
CA LEU A 12 5.77 13.84 31.72
C LEU A 12 4.82 12.68 31.33
N LEU A 13 4.32 11.92 32.31
CA LEU A 13 3.38 10.84 32.07
C LEU A 13 2.03 11.34 31.53
N ALA A 14 1.54 12.49 32.00
CA ALA A 14 0.32 13.11 31.50
C ALA A 14 0.46 13.54 30.02
N VAL A 15 1.60 14.12 29.64
CA VAL A 15 1.87 14.51 28.24
C VAL A 15 1.96 13.28 27.33
N LEU A 16 2.57 12.18 27.79
CA LEU A 16 2.64 10.94 27.02
C LEU A 16 1.26 10.28 26.85
N GLY A 17 0.41 10.32 27.87
CA GLY A 17 -0.96 9.78 27.81
C GLY A 17 -1.89 10.55 26.86
N LEU A 18 -1.73 11.88 26.77
CA LEU A 18 -2.55 12.74 25.90
C LEU A 18 -2.19 12.61 24.40
N ASN A 19 -1.03 12.06 24.07
CA ASN A 19 -0.56 11.83 22.69
C ASN A 19 -0.70 10.36 22.26
N ALA A 20 -1.44 9.54 23.02
CA ALA A 20 -1.77 8.19 22.63
C ALA A 20 -2.83 8.20 21.52
N SER A 21 -2.43 8.55 20.29
CA SER A 21 -3.24 8.36 19.10
C SER A 21 -3.58 6.87 18.96
N THR A 22 -4.85 6.55 18.77
CA THR A 22 -5.29 5.19 18.46
C THR A 22 -4.76 4.82 17.07
N VAL A 23 -3.69 4.02 17.03
CA VAL A 23 -3.25 3.39 15.78
C VAL A 23 -4.31 2.37 15.40
N ARG A 24 -5.25 2.75 14.55
CA ARG A 24 -6.15 1.80 13.92
C ARG A 24 -5.43 1.11 12.78
N ALA A 25 -5.58 -0.21 12.67
CA ALA A 25 -5.24 -0.91 11.45
C ALA A 25 -6.02 -0.27 10.28
N GLN A 26 -5.35 -0.16 9.13
CA GLN A 26 -6.00 0.30 7.92
C GLN A 26 -7.02 -0.77 7.49
N ASP A 27 -8.21 -0.34 7.10
CA ASP A 27 -9.19 -1.25 6.55
C ASP A 27 -8.70 -1.73 5.17
N MET A 28 -8.91 -3.01 4.85
CA MET A 28 -8.55 -3.57 3.55
C MET A 28 -9.33 -2.81 2.46
N LEU A 29 -8.62 -2.12 1.57
CA LEU A 29 -9.23 -1.40 0.45
C LEU A 29 -9.97 -2.38 -0.48
N GLY A 30 -9.33 -3.51 -0.78
CA GLY A 30 -9.91 -4.65 -1.46
C GLY A 30 -8.85 -5.57 -2.04
N SER A 31 -9.27 -6.49 -2.90
CA SER A 31 -8.42 -7.43 -3.62
C SER A 31 -8.80 -7.47 -5.10
N TYR A 32 -7.81 -7.75 -5.94
CA TYR A 32 -8.05 -8.05 -7.34
C TYR A 32 -7.34 -9.35 -7.70
N VAL A 33 -7.80 -10.00 -8.76
CA VAL A 33 -7.21 -11.22 -9.31
C VAL A 33 -6.85 -10.98 -10.78
N ALA A 34 -5.68 -11.44 -11.20
CA ALA A 34 -5.19 -11.39 -12.57
C ALA A 34 -4.66 -12.77 -12.96
N ARG A 35 -4.84 -13.16 -14.22
CA ARG A 35 -4.31 -14.44 -14.73
C ARG A 35 -3.00 -14.17 -15.43
N ILE A 36 -1.90 -14.70 -14.89
CA ILE A 36 -0.60 -14.64 -15.57
C ILE A 36 -0.63 -15.52 -16.82
N SER A 37 -0.43 -14.91 -17.97
CA SER A 37 -0.36 -15.48 -19.30
C SER A 37 1.06 -15.40 -19.87
N GLU A 38 1.28 -16.03 -21.02
CA GLU A 38 2.55 -15.92 -21.76
C GLU A 38 2.89 -14.47 -22.11
N ARG A 39 1.87 -13.64 -22.38
CA ARG A 39 2.06 -12.22 -22.74
C ARG A 39 2.62 -11.40 -21.58
N ASP A 40 2.33 -11.80 -20.35
CA ASP A 40 2.72 -11.05 -19.15
C ASP A 40 4.20 -11.21 -18.81
N HIS A 41 4.90 -12.12 -19.50
CA HIS A 41 6.36 -12.24 -19.45
C HIS A 41 7.07 -11.11 -20.21
N HIS A 42 6.33 -10.15 -20.78
CA HIS A 42 6.89 -9.03 -21.53
C HIS A 42 6.27 -7.71 -21.09
N ALA A 43 7.12 -6.71 -20.87
CA ALA A 43 6.67 -5.35 -20.58
C ALA A 43 6.03 -4.69 -21.80
N SER A 44 5.35 -3.54 -21.59
CA SER A 44 4.70 -2.80 -22.67
C SER A 44 5.65 -2.31 -23.78
N ASP A 45 6.94 -2.17 -23.48
CA ASP A 45 8.04 -1.82 -24.38
C ASP A 45 8.87 -3.04 -24.82
N GLY A 46 8.45 -4.25 -24.44
CA GLY A 46 8.92 -5.52 -24.99
C GLY A 46 10.08 -6.21 -24.26
N TYR A 47 10.65 -5.61 -23.22
CA TYR A 47 11.67 -6.32 -22.43
C TYR A 47 11.04 -7.42 -21.55
N GLN A 48 11.83 -8.45 -21.26
CA GLN A 48 11.35 -9.64 -20.56
C GLN A 48 11.16 -9.39 -19.06
N LEU A 49 10.06 -9.92 -18.51
CA LEU A 49 9.74 -9.94 -17.09
C LEU A 49 9.93 -11.35 -16.57
N GLU A 50 10.86 -11.52 -15.63
CA GLU A 50 11.29 -12.85 -15.16
C GLU A 50 10.62 -13.28 -13.86
N SER A 51 9.88 -12.38 -13.21
CA SER A 51 9.25 -12.65 -11.92
C SER A 51 7.78 -12.25 -11.90
N ALA A 52 6.96 -13.02 -11.20
CA ALA A 52 5.54 -12.72 -10.98
C ALA A 52 5.33 -11.30 -10.42
N THR A 53 6.23 -10.83 -9.55
CA THR A 53 6.19 -9.47 -9.01
C THR A 53 6.35 -8.40 -10.10
N GLN A 54 7.24 -8.61 -11.07
CA GLN A 54 7.40 -7.69 -12.20
C GLN A 54 6.15 -7.67 -13.08
N MET A 55 5.60 -8.84 -13.39
CA MET A 55 4.37 -8.99 -14.20
C MET A 55 3.21 -8.24 -13.55
N VAL A 56 2.97 -8.50 -12.26
CA VAL A 56 1.93 -7.83 -11.46
C VAL A 56 2.08 -6.31 -11.45
N ARG A 57 3.31 -5.80 -11.33
CA ARG A 57 3.57 -4.35 -11.38
C ARG A 57 3.29 -3.77 -12.76
N GLN A 58 3.70 -4.47 -13.82
CA GLN A 58 3.43 -4.06 -15.18
C GLN A 58 1.93 -4.04 -15.48
N ASP A 59 1.16 -5.02 -15.00
CA ASP A 59 -0.30 -5.04 -15.13
C ASP A 59 -0.95 -3.86 -14.43
N ARG A 60 -0.50 -3.53 -13.21
CA ARG A 60 -1.04 -2.36 -12.50
C ARG A 60 -0.65 -1.05 -13.19
N ALA A 61 0.52 -0.97 -13.82
CA ALA A 61 0.87 0.16 -14.67
C ALA A 61 -0.02 0.20 -15.94
N ASN A 62 -0.29 -0.94 -16.57
CA ASN A 62 -1.17 -1.06 -17.73
C ASN A 62 -2.58 -0.55 -17.39
N TRP A 63 -3.17 -1.01 -16.29
CA TRP A 63 -4.50 -0.61 -15.84
C TRP A 63 -4.60 0.88 -15.48
N HIS A 64 -3.71 1.36 -14.61
CA HIS A 64 -3.83 2.71 -14.02
C HIS A 64 -3.22 3.82 -14.88
N LYS A 65 -2.08 3.56 -15.52
CA LYS A 65 -1.35 4.57 -16.32
C LYS A 65 -1.74 4.51 -17.79
N PHE A 66 -1.76 3.31 -18.39
CA PHE A 66 -1.93 3.15 -19.84
C PHE A 66 -3.37 2.88 -20.27
N ARG A 67 -4.29 2.68 -19.31
CA ARG A 67 -5.70 2.31 -19.58
C ARG A 67 -5.83 1.06 -20.46
N ARG A 68 -4.89 0.12 -20.31
CA ARG A 68 -4.86 -1.19 -20.97
C ARG A 68 -5.21 -2.26 -19.95
N ARG A 69 -6.08 -3.18 -20.32
CA ARG A 69 -6.55 -4.29 -19.46
C ARG A 69 -6.53 -5.57 -20.25
N ASP A 70 -5.96 -6.64 -19.67
CA ASP A 70 -6.19 -7.99 -20.16
C ASP A 70 -7.63 -8.42 -19.85
N SER A 71 -8.28 -9.17 -20.75
CA SER A 71 -9.66 -9.62 -20.55
C SER A 71 -9.84 -10.40 -19.25
N ASP A 72 -8.78 -11.08 -18.82
CA ASP A 72 -8.82 -12.02 -17.69
C ASP A 72 -8.41 -11.36 -16.36
N ASP A 73 -8.10 -10.06 -16.38
CA ASP A 73 -7.69 -9.31 -15.20
C ASP A 73 -8.86 -8.59 -14.54
N GLN A 74 -8.91 -8.57 -13.22
CA GLN A 74 -9.79 -7.65 -12.51
C GLN A 74 -9.18 -6.25 -12.49
N GLY A 75 -10.07 -5.26 -12.69
CA GLY A 75 -9.77 -3.88 -12.38
C GLY A 75 -9.84 -3.63 -10.86
N ASP A 76 -9.34 -2.49 -10.45
CA ASP A 76 -9.48 -2.01 -9.08
C ASP A 76 -9.93 -0.53 -9.05
N PRO A 77 -10.87 -0.14 -8.15
CA PRO A 77 -11.42 1.21 -8.10
C PRO A 77 -10.73 2.16 -7.10
N TRP A 78 -9.82 1.65 -6.26
CA TRP A 78 -9.29 2.37 -5.09
C TRP A 78 -8.12 3.27 -5.42
N PHE A 79 -7.31 2.92 -6.43
CA PHE A 79 -6.23 3.77 -6.89
C PHE A 79 -6.73 4.60 -8.08
N ARG A 80 -6.84 5.92 -7.91
CA ARG A 80 -7.31 6.84 -8.95
C ARG A 80 -6.32 7.98 -9.14
N GLY A 81 -5.40 7.81 -10.09
CA GLY A 81 -4.46 8.85 -10.49
C GLY A 81 -3.54 9.33 -9.36
N ASN A 82 -2.72 10.33 -9.68
CA ASN A 82 -1.84 11.02 -8.74
C ASN A 82 -2.12 12.52 -8.83
#